data_AF-A0A352B6G9-F1
#
_entry.id   AF-A0A352B6G9-F1
#
_cell.length_a   1.000
_cell.length_b   1.000
_cell.length_c   1.000
_cell.angle_alpha   90.00
_cell.angle_beta   90.00
_cell.angle_gamma   90.00
#
_symmetry.space_group_name_H-M   'P 1'
#
loop_
_entity.id
_entity.type
_entity.pdbx_description
1 polymer ?
#
loop_
_entity_poly.entity_id
_entity_poly.type
_entity_poly.pdbx_seq_one_letter_code
_entity_poly.pdbx_strand_id
1 'polypeptide(L)'
;MVVYAPQLAAAKATVVAAKAAVTEAELNLARTRITAPFACRVRSEEVEVGQVVRPGTPVAQVAGTDRAEVIVPLGDEQAAALAIPRADGGKEGHGSPATVR
;
A
#
# COMPACT_ATOMS: atom_id res chain seq x y z
N MET A 1 0.14 59.00 0.29
CA MET A 1 0.28 57.66 -0.33
C MET A 1 -0.61 56.70 0.44
N VAL A 2 -1.58 56.08 -0.22
CA VAL A 2 -2.59 55.29 0.48
C VAL A 2 -2.12 53.84 0.64
N VAL A 3 -2.18 53.35 1.86
CA VAL A 3 -1.65 52.06 2.31
C VAL A 3 -2.65 50.94 2.02
N TYR A 4 -2.93 50.68 0.74
CA TYR A 4 -3.84 49.59 0.33
C TYR A 4 -3.13 48.25 0.08
N ALA A 5 -1.80 48.28 -0.10
CA ALA A 5 -0.99 47.09 -0.33
C ALA A 5 -1.10 46.01 0.78
N PRO A 6 -1.03 46.33 2.09
CA PRO A 6 -1.13 45.30 3.12
C PRO A 6 -2.53 44.72 3.25
N GLN A 7 -3.58 45.51 2.97
CA GLN A 7 -4.97 45.04 3.00
C GLN A 7 -5.25 44.07 1.84
N LEU A 8 -4.70 44.36 0.66
CA LEU A 8 -4.76 43.46 -0.49
C LEU A 8 -3.95 42.17 -0.25
N ALA A 9 -2.77 42.29 0.38
CA ALA A 9 -1.95 41.13 0.75
C ALA A 9 -2.64 40.26 1.81
N ALA A 10 -3.26 40.87 2.82
CA ALA A 10 -4.04 40.17 3.84
C ALA A 10 -5.25 39.45 3.23
N ALA A 11 -6.01 40.11 2.35
CA ALA A 11 -7.13 39.49 1.65
C ALA A 11 -6.68 38.29 0.79
N LYS A 12 -5.55 38.40 0.09
CA LYS A 12 -4.95 37.29 -0.66
C LYS A 12 -4.50 36.15 0.27
N ALA A 13 -3.88 36.46 1.39
CA ALA A 13 -3.47 35.46 2.38
C ALA A 13 -4.68 34.71 2.96
N THR A 14 -5.78 35.41 3.25
CA THR A 14 -7.04 34.79 3.70
C THR A 14 -7.61 33.83 2.65
N VAL A 15 -7.58 34.21 1.37
CA VAL A 15 -8.03 33.33 0.27
C VAL A 15 -7.13 32.09 0.15
N VAL A 16 -5.82 32.24 0.31
CA VAL A 16 -4.87 31.12 0.28
C VAL A 16 -5.12 30.18 1.47
N ALA A 17 -5.32 30.72 2.68
CA ALA A 17 -5.64 29.94 3.87
C ALA A 17 -6.96 29.17 3.72
N ALA A 18 -8.01 29.84 3.21
CA ALA A 18 -9.29 29.19 2.95
C ALA A 18 -9.18 28.07 1.90
N LYS A 19 -8.39 28.26 0.83
CA LYS A 19 -8.10 27.21 -0.15
C LYS A 19 -7.38 26.02 0.47
N ALA A 20 -6.37 26.28 1.31
CA ALA A 20 -5.64 25.22 2.00
C ALA A 20 -6.57 24.39 2.90
N ALA A 21 -7.47 25.05 3.63
CA ALA A 21 -8.46 24.36 4.47
C ALA A 21 -9.41 23.46 3.66
N VAL A 22 -9.84 23.91 2.47
CA VAL A 22 -10.65 23.07 1.56
C VAL A 22 -9.87 21.85 1.09
N THR A 23 -8.63 22.04 0.64
CA THR A 23 -7.77 20.93 0.19
C THR A 23 -7.52 19.92 1.31
N GLU A 24 -7.34 20.39 2.55
CA GLU A 24 -7.19 19.51 3.71
C GLU A 24 -8.47 18.73 4.01
N ALA A 25 -9.64 19.37 3.94
CA ALA A 25 -10.93 18.71 4.12
C ALA A 25 -11.20 17.66 3.03
N GLU A 26 -10.87 17.96 1.77
CA GLU A 26 -10.96 17.01 0.65
C GLU A 26 -10.05 15.79 0.86
N LEU A 27 -8.81 16.01 1.33
CA LEU A 27 -7.88 14.93 1.62
C LEU A 27 -8.36 14.05 2.78
N ASN A 28 -8.92 14.65 3.83
CA ASN A 28 -9.50 13.92 4.95
C ASN A 28 -10.71 13.09 4.50
N LEU A 29 -11.57 13.64 3.64
CA LEU A 29 -12.67 12.88 3.04
C LEU A 29 -12.14 11.71 2.21
N ALA A 30 -11.12 11.91 1.37
CA ALA A 30 -10.53 10.83 0.57
C ALA A 30 -9.97 9.69 1.45
N ARG A 31 -9.36 10.04 2.59
CA ARG A 31 -8.83 9.07 3.57
C ARG A 31 -9.91 8.25 4.30
N THR A 32 -11.18 8.65 4.27
CA THR A 32 -12.27 7.85 4.85
C THR A 32 -12.59 6.60 4.03
N ARG A 33 -12.16 6.55 2.76
CA ARG A 33 -12.38 5.39 1.89
C ARG A 33 -11.12 4.54 1.83
N ILE A 34 -11.12 3.44 2.59
CA ILE A 34 -10.01 2.48 2.59
C ILE A 34 -10.17 1.55 1.39
N THR A 35 -9.25 1.61 0.43
CA THR A 35 -9.20 0.71 -0.74
C THR A 35 -7.93 -0.13 -0.72
N ALA A 36 -8.01 -1.37 -1.21
CA ALA A 36 -6.84 -2.23 -1.33
C ALA A 36 -5.84 -1.65 -2.36
N PRO A 37 -4.53 -1.61 -2.05
CA PRO A 37 -3.52 -1.03 -2.93
C PRO A 37 -3.15 -1.91 -4.14
N PHE A 38 -3.51 -3.20 -4.13
CA PHE A 38 -3.23 -4.17 -5.20
C PHE A 38 -4.31 -5.26 -5.27
N ALA A 39 -4.28 -6.08 -6.32
CA ALA A 39 -5.16 -7.24 -6.47
C ALA A 39 -4.86 -8.28 -5.39
N CYS A 40 -5.76 -8.39 -4.42
CA CYS A 40 -5.54 -9.19 -3.22
C CYS A 40 -6.75 -10.02 -2.84
N ARG A 41 -6.51 -11.12 -2.13
CA ARG A 41 -7.55 -11.86 -1.42
C ARG A 41 -7.52 -11.46 0.06
N VAL A 42 -8.68 -11.11 0.61
CA VAL A 42 -8.82 -10.82 2.04
C VAL A 42 -8.66 -12.13 2.81
N ARG A 43 -7.67 -12.18 3.72
CA ARG A 43 -7.39 -13.34 4.57
C ARG A 43 -8.12 -13.23 5.90
N SER A 44 -8.13 -12.03 6.48
CA SER A 44 -8.90 -11.69 7.67
C SER A 44 -9.34 -10.24 7.61
N GLU A 45 -10.54 -9.99 8.11
CA GLU A 45 -11.08 -8.66 8.37
C GLU A 45 -11.10 -8.48 9.89
N GLU A 46 -10.48 -7.41 10.40
CA GLU A 46 -10.32 -7.13 11.83
C GLU A 46 -11.22 -5.97 12.31
N VAL A 47 -12.15 -5.53 11.46
CA VAL A 47 -13.05 -4.39 11.71
C VAL A 47 -14.46 -4.75 11.27
N GLU A 48 -15.44 -4.38 12.07
CA GLU A 48 -16.86 -4.59 11.75
C GLU A 48 -17.59 -3.25 11.54
N VAL A 49 -18.73 -3.29 10.86
CA VAL A 49 -19.57 -2.13 10.61
C VAL A 49 -19.99 -1.49 11.94
N GLY A 50 -19.72 -0.19 12.09
CA GLY A 50 -20.01 0.57 13.31
C GLY A 50 -18.81 0.74 14.25
N GLN A 51 -17.69 0.07 13.97
CA GLN A 51 -16.45 0.27 14.72
C GLN A 51 -15.74 1.56 14.28
N VAL A 52 -15.25 2.33 15.24
CA VAL A 52 -14.43 3.52 14.98
C VAL A 52 -12.98 3.12 14.79
N VAL A 53 -12.44 3.34 13.59
CA VAL A 53 -11.03 3.09 13.26
C VAL A 53 -10.20 4.37 13.44
N ARG A 54 -9.01 4.24 14.03
CA ARG A 54 -8.05 5.34 14.16
C ARG A 54 -6.93 5.16 13.13
N PRO A 55 -6.18 6.23 12.78
CA PRO A 55 -4.95 6.07 12.01
C PRO A 55 -4.03 5.05 12.67
N GLY A 56 -3.64 4.02 11.91
CA GLY A 56 -2.78 2.93 12.40
C GLY A 56 -3.52 1.72 13.00
N THR A 57 -4.85 1.75 13.10
CA THR A 57 -5.62 0.54 13.47
C THR A 57 -5.53 -0.48 12.33
N PRO A 58 -5.21 -1.76 12.61
CA PRO A 58 -5.24 -2.79 11.58
C PRO A 58 -6.70 -3.03 11.16
N VAL A 59 -6.96 -3.03 9.85
CA VAL A 59 -8.31 -3.14 9.29
C VAL A 59 -8.55 -4.50 8.64
N ALA A 60 -7.60 -4.96 7.84
CA ALA A 60 -7.67 -6.26 7.20
C ALA A 60 -6.26 -6.75 6.85
N GLN A 61 -6.07 -8.07 6.86
CA GLN A 61 -4.91 -8.70 6.27
C GLN A 61 -5.26 -9.17 4.87
N VAL A 62 -4.54 -8.66 3.89
CA VAL A 62 -4.74 -8.98 2.48
C VAL A 62 -3.48 -9.64 1.92
N ALA A 63 -3.66 -10.72 1.16
CA ALA A 63 -2.57 -11.42 0.49
C ALA A 63 -2.67 -11.19 -1.03
N GLY A 64 -1.56 -10.86 -1.68
CA GLY A 64 -1.50 -10.69 -3.13
C GLY A 64 -1.76 -12.01 -3.85
N THR A 65 -2.52 -11.97 -4.95
CA THR A 65 -2.85 -13.18 -5.72
C THR A 65 -1.82 -13.49 -6.81
N ASP A 66 -0.98 -12.52 -7.18
CA ASP A 66 -0.10 -12.63 -8.36
C ASP A 66 1.07 -13.60 -8.18
N ARG A 67 1.57 -13.77 -6.95
CA ARG A 67 2.74 -14.60 -6.65
C ARG A 67 2.59 -15.26 -5.29
N ALA A 68 2.88 -16.56 -5.22
CA ALA A 68 2.94 -17.30 -3.98
C ALA A 68 4.41 -17.50 -3.58
N GLU A 69 4.76 -17.06 -2.37
CA GLU A 69 6.07 -17.31 -1.76
C GLU A 69 5.95 -18.53 -0.84
N VAL A 70 6.79 -19.54 -1.06
CA VAL A 70 6.80 -20.78 -0.29
C VAL A 70 8.15 -20.92 0.40
N ILE A 71 8.13 -20.93 1.74
CA ILE A 71 9.33 -21.15 2.54
C ILE A 71 9.52 -22.67 2.68
N VAL A 72 10.59 -23.19 2.08
CA VAL A 72 10.96 -24.61 2.21
C VAL A 72 12.16 -24.70 3.17
N PRO A 73 11.99 -25.22 4.40
CA PRO A 73 13.12 -25.47 5.28
C PRO A 73 13.91 -26.67 4.75
N LEU A 74 15.15 -26.43 4.34
CA LEU A 74 16.06 -27.46 3.84
C LEU A 74 17.25 -27.60 4.79
N GLY A 75 17.63 -28.84 5.11
CA GLY A 75 18.92 -29.11 5.73
C GLY A 75 20.05 -28.91 4.71
N ASP A 76 21.27 -28.63 5.18
CA ASP A 76 22.42 -28.28 4.32
C ASP A 76 22.68 -29.32 3.20
N GLU A 77 22.54 -30.62 3.50
CA GLU A 77 22.71 -31.69 2.52
C GLU A 77 21.60 -31.72 1.45
N GLN A 78 20.38 -31.33 1.82
CA GLN A 78 19.22 -31.27 0.91
C GLN A 78 19.22 -30.00 0.06
N ALA A 79 19.74 -28.90 0.60
CA ALA A 79 19.97 -27.67 -0.14
C ALA A 79 21.03 -27.87 -1.24
N ALA A 80 22.10 -28.62 -0.94
CA ALA A 80 23.15 -28.95 -1.91
C ALA A 80 22.67 -29.85 -3.06
N ALA A 81 21.68 -30.71 -2.82
CA ALA A 81 21.09 -31.59 -3.83
C ALA A 81 19.94 -30.96 -4.64
N LEU A 82 19.48 -29.76 -4.27
CA LEU A 82 18.38 -29.08 -4.95
C LEU A 82 18.87 -28.47 -6.27
N ALA A 83 18.53 -29.12 -7.38
CA ALA A 83 18.68 -28.55 -8.71
C ALA A 83 17.63 -27.45 -8.92
N ILE A 84 17.95 -26.22 -8.51
CA ILE A 84 17.11 -25.05 -8.80
C ILE A 84 17.19 -24.82 -10.31
N PRO A 85 16.06 -24.87 -11.05
CA PRO A 85 16.03 -24.48 -12.45
C PRO A 85 16.32 -22.98 -12.52
N ARG A 86 17.60 -22.64 -12.61
CA ARG A 86 18.06 -21.29 -12.88
C ARG A 86 17.43 -20.85 -14.19
N ALA A 87 17.00 -19.61 -14.28
CA ALA A 87 16.35 -19.04 -15.48
C ALA A 87 17.19 -19.11 -16.77
N ASP A 88 18.42 -19.62 -16.69
CA ASP A 88 19.29 -19.96 -17.81
C ASP A 88 18.90 -21.34 -18.37
N GLY A 89 17.78 -21.37 -19.09
CA GLY A 89 17.30 -22.38 -20.04
C GLY A 89 17.78 -23.82 -19.86
N GLY A 90 16.95 -24.69 -19.26
CA GLY A 90 17.23 -26.12 -19.28
C GLY A 90 16.17 -27.00 -18.61
N LYS A 91 15.19 -27.42 -19.42
CA LYS A 91 14.25 -28.54 -19.27
C LYS A 91 12.86 -28.24 -18.70
N GLU A 92 11.89 -28.54 -19.56
CA GLU A 92 10.45 -28.54 -19.37
C GLU A 92 10.07 -29.56 -18.29
N GLY A 93 9.81 -29.06 -17.09
CA GLY A 93 9.11 -29.78 -16.02
C GLY A 93 7.89 -28.96 -15.63
N HIS A 94 6.76 -29.62 -15.40
CA HIS A 94 5.54 -28.99 -14.88
C HIS A 94 5.80 -28.36 -13.50
N GLY A 95 6.18 -27.08 -13.50
CA GLY A 95 6.40 -26.30 -12.29
C GLY A 95 6.37 -24.81 -12.61
N SER A 96 5.66 -24.04 -11.78
CA SER A 96 5.67 -22.58 -11.89
C SER A 96 7.10 -22.05 -11.68
N PRO A 97 7.56 -21.05 -12.45
CA PRO A 97 8.89 -20.49 -12.29
C PRO A 97 9.04 -19.88 -10.89
N ALA A 98 9.96 -20.43 -10.10
CA ALA A 98 10.27 -19.95 -8.76
C ALA A 98 11.56 -19.12 -8.79
N THR A 99 11.50 -17.89 -8.25
CA THR A 99 12.68 -17.04 -8.05
C THR A 99 13.11 -17.18 -6.59
N VAL A 100 14.37 -17.54 -6.35
CA VAL A 100 14.96 -17.64 -5.01
C VAL A 100 15.61 -16.30 -4.67
N ARG A 101 15.30 -15.73 -3.50
CA ARG A 101 15.94 -14.53 -2.95
C ARG A 101 16.68 -14.87 -1.67
#